data_AF-A0A261FQB4-F1
#
_entry.id   AF-A0A261FQB4-F1
#
_cell.length_a   1.000
_cell.length_b   1.000
_cell.length_c   1.000
_cell.angle_alpha   90.00
_cell.angle_beta   90.00
_cell.angle_gamma   90.00
#
_symmetry.space_group_name_H-M   'P 1'
#
loop_
_entity.id
_entity.type
_entity.pdbx_description
1 polymer ?
#
loop_
_entity_poly.entity_id
_entity_poly.type
_entity_poly.pdbx_seq_one_letter_code
_entity_poly.pdbx_strand_id
1 'polypeptide(L)'
;DKVRTAAWREARKAGTARKGAKDPIKGARWALLKNENDLTAGQKAQLECVANTNETLWEAYKLKERLRMILKQTADEAAPLLRQWAADAFLSGIPGFVPLGEKIARRHFDILATIRSGLSNARLEAINNKIKTTIKIGYGYRNLDNLISLVMLKCGGLNLTLPGRQ
;
A
#
# COMPACT_ATOMS: atom_id res chain seq x y z
N ASP A 1 2.29 -9.37 0.88
CA ASP A 1 3.39 -10.21 1.39
C ASP A 1 2.93 -11.27 2.40
N LYS A 2 2.08 -10.94 3.39
CA LYS A 2 1.57 -11.93 4.38
C LYS A 2 0.96 -13.19 3.74
N VAL A 3 0.10 -13.04 2.72
CA VAL A 3 -0.53 -14.16 2.00
C VAL A 3 0.52 -15.05 1.31
N ARG A 4 1.51 -14.44 0.62
CA ARG A 4 2.63 -15.16 -0.02
C ARG A 4 3.45 -15.96 1.00
N THR A 5 3.74 -15.35 2.16
CA THR A 5 4.50 -16.02 3.23
C THR A 5 3.73 -17.20 3.81
N ALA A 6 2.40 -17.07 3.99
CA ALA A 6 1.55 -18.18 4.40
C ALA A 6 1.53 -19.30 3.34
N ALA A 7 1.28 -18.95 2.07
CA ALA A 7 1.31 -19.90 0.95
C ALA A 7 2.63 -20.66 0.85
N TRP A 8 3.77 -19.97 1.03
CA TRP A 8 5.09 -20.60 1.04
C TRP A 8 5.29 -21.57 2.22
N ARG A 9 4.80 -21.20 3.42
CA ARG A 9 4.86 -22.08 4.59
C ARG A 9 4.01 -23.34 4.41
N GLU A 10 2.82 -23.20 3.84
CA GLU A 10 1.93 -24.35 3.58
C GLU A 10 2.50 -25.27 2.49
N ALA A 11 3.02 -24.72 1.39
CA ALA A 11 3.72 -25.51 0.36
C ALA A 11 4.93 -26.29 0.93
N ARG A 12 5.66 -25.70 1.88
CA ARG A 12 6.78 -26.36 2.56
C ARG A 12 6.32 -27.49 3.48
N LYS A 13 5.19 -27.34 4.19
CA LYS A 13 4.63 -28.39 5.06
C LYS A 13 4.07 -29.57 4.27
N ALA A 14 3.42 -29.31 3.14
CA ALA A 14 2.78 -30.34 2.29
C ALA A 14 3.78 -31.23 1.53
N GLY A 15 5.10 -30.99 1.64
CA GLY A 15 6.12 -31.81 0.98
C GLY A 15 6.16 -31.68 -0.55
N THR A 16 5.33 -30.82 -1.14
CA THR A 16 5.32 -30.52 -2.60
C THR A 16 6.58 -29.78 -3.06
N ALA A 17 7.33 -29.19 -2.14
CA ALA A 17 8.68 -28.70 -2.36
C ALA A 17 9.69 -29.86 -2.43
N ARG A 18 9.67 -30.64 -3.53
CA ARG A 18 10.71 -31.63 -3.83
C ARG A 18 12.09 -30.95 -3.79
N LYS A 19 13.06 -31.58 -3.11
CA LYS A 19 14.48 -31.17 -3.12
C LYS A 19 14.93 -30.95 -4.57
N GLY A 20 15.18 -29.70 -4.96
CA GLY A 20 15.70 -29.32 -6.29
C GLY A 20 14.72 -28.62 -7.23
N ALA A 21 13.40 -28.67 -7.01
CA ALA A 21 12.45 -27.92 -7.83
C ALA A 21 12.41 -26.44 -7.37
N LYS A 22 12.48 -25.48 -8.31
CA LYS A 22 12.24 -24.07 -8.01
C LYS A 22 10.78 -23.90 -7.59
N ASP A 23 10.55 -23.76 -6.29
CA ASP A 23 9.24 -23.43 -5.73
C ASP A 23 8.72 -22.14 -6.40
N PRO A 24 7.58 -22.19 -7.12
CA PRO A 24 7.08 -21.06 -7.90
C PRO A 24 6.70 -19.86 -7.00
N ILE A 25 6.39 -20.10 -5.72
CA ILE A 25 6.04 -19.08 -4.73
C ILE A 25 7.30 -18.43 -4.14
N LYS A 26 8.41 -19.16 -4.10
CA LYS A 26 9.71 -18.65 -3.63
C LYS A 26 10.29 -17.70 -4.68
N GLY A 27 10.49 -16.44 -4.29
CA GLY A 27 10.99 -15.38 -5.19
C GLY A 27 9.90 -14.62 -5.95
N ALA A 28 8.64 -15.06 -5.93
CA ALA A 28 7.52 -14.40 -6.62
C ALA A 28 7.11 -13.04 -6.04
N ARG A 29 7.78 -12.58 -4.97
CA ARG A 29 7.46 -11.31 -4.30
C ARG A 29 7.38 -10.14 -5.29
N TRP A 30 8.35 -10.02 -6.18
CA TRP A 30 8.39 -8.89 -7.12
C TRP A 30 7.37 -9.04 -8.24
N ALA A 31 7.11 -10.26 -8.72
CA ALA A 31 6.04 -10.52 -9.68
C ALA A 31 4.66 -10.13 -9.12
N LEU A 32 4.43 -10.40 -7.83
CA LEU A 32 3.16 -10.05 -7.15
C LEU A 32 3.03 -8.56 -6.82
N LEU A 33 4.15 -7.86 -6.58
CA LEU A 33 4.12 -6.46 -6.13
C LEU A 33 4.06 -5.46 -7.28
N LYS A 34 4.80 -5.70 -8.36
CA LYS A 34 4.82 -4.80 -9.52
C LYS A 34 3.44 -4.68 -10.19
N ASN A 35 3.25 -3.59 -10.92
CA ASN A 35 2.10 -3.47 -11.82
C ASN A 35 2.27 -4.42 -13.00
N GLU A 36 1.17 -4.90 -13.56
CA GLU A 36 1.18 -5.80 -14.71
C GLU A 36 2.02 -5.31 -15.89
N ASN A 37 1.96 -4.00 -16.17
CA ASN A 37 2.71 -3.35 -17.25
C ASN A 37 4.22 -3.29 -17.00
N ASP A 38 4.68 -3.43 -15.75
CA ASP A 38 6.08 -3.33 -15.34
C ASP A 38 6.74 -4.72 -15.17
N LEU A 39 6.00 -5.79 -15.47
CA LEU A 39 6.46 -7.16 -15.35
C LEU A 39 7.36 -7.55 -16.53
N THR A 40 8.54 -8.06 -16.21
CA THR A 40 9.40 -8.76 -17.19
C THR A 40 8.75 -10.08 -17.62
N ALA A 41 9.14 -10.61 -18.79
CA ALA A 41 8.63 -11.90 -19.28
C ALA A 41 8.79 -13.04 -18.25
N GLY A 42 9.93 -13.11 -17.57
CA GLY A 42 10.16 -14.09 -16.50
C GLY A 42 9.25 -13.90 -15.28
N GLN A 43 8.89 -12.65 -14.95
CA GLN A 43 7.96 -12.36 -13.87
C GLN A 43 6.51 -12.69 -14.25
N LYS A 44 6.12 -12.51 -15.51
CA LYS A 44 4.80 -12.95 -16.02
C LYS A 44 4.66 -14.46 -15.96
N ALA A 45 5.65 -15.20 -16.46
CA ALA A 45 5.67 -16.66 -16.36
C ALA A 45 5.62 -17.14 -14.90
N GLN A 46 6.32 -16.44 -13.98
CA GLN A 46 6.23 -16.75 -12.56
C GLN A 46 4.83 -16.48 -11.98
N LEU A 47 4.14 -15.43 -12.44
CA LEU A 47 2.77 -15.12 -12.05
C LEU A 47 1.79 -16.20 -12.51
N GLU A 48 1.95 -16.69 -13.75
CA GLU A 48 1.19 -17.83 -14.30
C GLU A 48 1.42 -19.10 -13.47
N CYS A 49 2.67 -19.40 -13.10
CA CYS A 49 2.95 -20.51 -12.20
C CYS A 49 2.24 -20.34 -10.84
N VAL A 50 2.20 -19.12 -10.29
CA VAL A 50 1.46 -18.85 -9.04
C VAL A 50 -0.03 -19.09 -9.23
N ALA A 51 -0.61 -18.63 -10.35
CA ALA A 51 -2.03 -18.85 -10.67
C ALA A 51 -2.39 -20.34 -10.71
N ASN A 52 -1.51 -21.17 -11.26
CA ASN A 52 -1.70 -22.62 -11.36
C ASN A 52 -1.39 -23.39 -10.07
N THR A 53 -0.68 -22.80 -9.11
CA THR A 53 -0.19 -23.51 -7.91
C THR A 53 -0.93 -23.13 -6.63
N ASN A 54 -1.35 -21.87 -6.49
CA ASN A 54 -1.96 -21.39 -5.25
C ASN A 54 -3.10 -20.41 -5.54
N GLU A 55 -4.32 -20.93 -5.51
CA GLU A 55 -5.55 -20.18 -5.77
C GLU A 55 -5.72 -19.00 -4.81
N THR A 56 -5.49 -19.18 -3.51
CA THR A 56 -5.64 -18.09 -2.52
C THR A 56 -4.67 -16.93 -2.79
N LEU A 57 -3.43 -17.23 -3.19
CA LEU A 57 -2.43 -16.22 -3.53
C LEU A 57 -2.78 -15.52 -4.84
N TRP A 58 -3.35 -16.25 -5.79
CA TRP A 58 -3.85 -15.69 -7.03
C TRP A 58 -5.06 -14.77 -6.80
N GLU A 59 -6.01 -15.18 -5.97
CA GLU A 59 -7.16 -14.35 -5.58
C GLU A 59 -6.71 -13.05 -4.90
N ALA A 60 -5.76 -13.16 -3.97
CA ALA A 60 -5.13 -11.99 -3.35
C ALA A 60 -4.49 -11.04 -4.38
N TYR A 61 -3.84 -11.59 -5.42
CA TYR A 61 -3.26 -10.79 -6.49
C TYR A 61 -4.35 -10.08 -7.31
N LYS A 62 -5.41 -10.80 -7.70
CA LYS A 62 -6.56 -10.22 -8.43
C LYS A 62 -7.21 -9.09 -7.64
N LEU A 63 -7.46 -9.29 -6.34
CA LEU A 63 -8.01 -8.24 -5.47
C LEU A 63 -7.09 -7.00 -5.42
N LYS A 64 -5.77 -7.20 -5.33
CA LYS A 64 -4.79 -6.10 -5.37
C LYS A 64 -4.86 -5.32 -6.69
N GLU A 65 -4.82 -6.00 -7.82
CA GLU A 65 -4.84 -5.35 -9.15
C GLU A 65 -6.18 -4.68 -9.44
N ARG A 66 -7.31 -5.32 -9.10
CA ARG A 66 -8.64 -4.71 -9.24
C ARG A 66 -8.73 -3.40 -8.44
N LEU A 67 -8.27 -3.39 -7.18
CA LEU A 67 -8.26 -2.16 -6.37
C LEU A 67 -7.42 -1.06 -7.03
N ARG A 68 -6.23 -1.40 -7.54
CA ARG A 68 -5.36 -0.45 -8.24
C ARG A 68 -6.07 0.17 -9.45
N MET A 69 -6.80 -0.62 -10.22
CA MET A 69 -7.53 -0.15 -11.39
C MET A 69 -8.72 0.74 -11.01
N ILE A 70 -9.45 0.40 -9.94
CA ILE A 70 -10.57 1.20 -9.40
C ILE A 70 -10.09 2.59 -8.99
N LEU A 71 -8.95 2.67 -8.29
CA LEU A 71 -8.39 3.96 -7.83
C LEU A 71 -7.92 4.89 -8.96
N LYS A 72 -7.84 4.40 -10.21
CA LYS A 72 -7.52 5.20 -11.39
C LYS A 72 -8.75 5.68 -12.16
N GLN A 73 -9.95 5.22 -11.81
CA GLN A 73 -11.18 5.63 -12.47
C GLN A 73 -11.64 7.01 -11.97
N THR A 74 -12.65 7.57 -12.63
CA THR A 74 -13.36 8.72 -12.09
C THR A 74 -14.13 8.33 -10.82
N ALA A 75 -14.47 9.30 -9.97
CA ALA A 75 -15.17 9.01 -8.72
C ALA A 75 -16.53 8.31 -8.93
N ASP A 76 -17.23 8.65 -10.01
CA ASP A 76 -18.56 8.11 -10.29
C ASP A 76 -18.48 6.65 -10.77
N GLU A 77 -17.47 6.31 -11.59
CA GLU A 77 -17.18 4.92 -11.99
C GLU A 77 -16.60 4.10 -10.84
N ALA A 78 -15.74 4.70 -10.00
CA ALA A 78 -15.10 4.04 -8.88
C ALA A 78 -16.11 3.67 -7.78
N ALA A 79 -17.17 4.44 -7.58
CA ALA A 79 -18.14 4.24 -6.50
C ALA A 79 -18.77 2.83 -6.48
N PRO A 80 -19.45 2.35 -7.54
CA PRO A 80 -20.02 1.00 -7.55
C PRO A 80 -18.92 -0.07 -7.49
N LEU A 81 -17.79 0.14 -8.16
CA LEU A 81 -16.70 -0.83 -8.19
C LEU A 81 -16.04 -1.01 -6.83
N LEU A 82 -15.89 0.07 -6.05
CA LEU A 82 -15.27 0.04 -4.73
C LEU A 82 -16.17 -0.67 -3.71
N ARG A 83 -17.50 -0.51 -3.84
CA ARG A 83 -18.47 -1.28 -3.04
C ARG A 83 -18.39 -2.77 -3.35
N GLN A 84 -18.41 -3.12 -4.64
CA GLN A 84 -18.27 -4.52 -5.06
C GLN A 84 -16.94 -5.10 -4.59
N TRP A 85 -15.85 -4.36 -4.73
CA TRP A 85 -14.53 -4.79 -4.28
C TRP A 85 -14.49 -5.05 -2.77
N ALA A 86 -15.14 -4.20 -1.96
CA ALA A 86 -15.19 -4.41 -0.52
C ALA A 86 -15.98 -5.68 -0.15
N ALA A 87 -17.07 -5.97 -0.85
CA ALA A 87 -17.84 -7.20 -0.69
C ALA A 87 -17.00 -8.44 -1.10
N ASP A 88 -16.34 -8.39 -2.24
CA ASP A 88 -15.46 -9.46 -2.72
C ASP A 88 -14.28 -9.70 -1.74
N ALA A 89 -13.69 -8.63 -1.21
CA ALA A 89 -12.61 -8.72 -0.23
C ALA A 89 -13.08 -9.38 1.08
N PHE A 90 -14.30 -9.11 1.52
CA PHE A 90 -14.91 -9.77 2.68
C PHE A 90 -15.17 -11.26 2.39
N LEU A 91 -15.82 -11.57 1.26
CA LEU A 91 -16.16 -12.94 0.85
C LEU A 91 -14.93 -13.80 0.58
N SER A 92 -13.79 -13.20 0.20
CA SER A 92 -12.54 -13.92 -0.02
C SER A 92 -12.03 -14.68 1.20
N GLY A 93 -12.41 -14.28 2.41
CA GLY A 93 -11.93 -14.87 3.67
C GLY A 93 -10.43 -14.69 3.92
N ILE A 94 -9.71 -13.93 3.07
CA ILE A 94 -8.26 -13.76 3.19
C ILE A 94 -7.99 -12.80 4.36
N PRO A 95 -7.26 -13.21 5.42
CA PRO A 95 -7.12 -12.42 6.65
C PRO A 95 -6.53 -11.01 6.46
N GLY A 96 -5.79 -10.78 5.37
CA GLY A 96 -5.28 -9.46 5.02
C GLY A 96 -6.26 -8.55 4.26
N PHE A 97 -7.24 -9.13 3.55
CA PHE A 97 -8.19 -8.40 2.72
C PHE A 97 -9.51 -8.13 3.42
N VAL A 98 -10.00 -9.05 4.27
CA VAL A 98 -11.23 -8.83 5.05
C VAL A 98 -11.23 -7.50 5.83
N PRO A 99 -10.25 -7.22 6.72
CA PRO A 99 -10.22 -5.95 7.45
C PRO A 99 -9.95 -4.75 6.54
N LEU A 100 -9.30 -4.95 5.39
CA LEU A 100 -9.09 -3.90 4.40
C LEU A 100 -10.40 -3.55 3.68
N GLY A 101 -11.19 -4.54 3.30
CA GLY A 101 -12.52 -4.40 2.71
C GLY A 101 -13.45 -3.63 3.64
N GLU A 102 -13.52 -4.01 4.92
CA GLU A 102 -14.30 -3.28 5.92
C GLU A 102 -13.85 -1.82 6.07
N LYS A 103 -12.53 -1.59 6.10
CA LYS A 103 -11.99 -0.23 6.22
C LYS A 103 -12.34 0.62 5.00
N ILE A 104 -12.25 0.05 3.79
CA ILE A 104 -12.61 0.72 2.54
C ILE A 104 -14.10 1.01 2.50
N ALA A 105 -14.96 0.08 2.91
CA ALA A 105 -16.39 0.31 3.02
C ALA A 105 -16.72 1.45 4.00
N ARG A 106 -16.12 1.47 5.19
CA ARG A 106 -16.31 2.55 6.18
C ARG A 106 -15.83 3.91 5.69
N ARG A 107 -14.74 3.96 4.92
CA ARG A 107 -14.11 5.19 4.40
C ARG A 107 -14.49 5.48 2.94
N HIS A 108 -15.55 4.85 2.44
CA HIS A 108 -15.94 4.90 1.03
C HIS A 108 -16.01 6.33 0.48
N PHE A 109 -16.71 7.23 1.19
CA PHE A 109 -16.86 8.62 0.74
C PHE A 109 -15.54 9.40 0.72
N ASP A 110 -14.64 9.16 1.68
CA ASP A 110 -13.34 9.83 1.71
C ASP A 110 -12.43 9.37 0.57
N ILE A 111 -12.50 8.08 0.23
CA ILE A 111 -11.75 7.53 -0.91
C ILE A 111 -12.24 8.18 -2.20
N LEU A 112 -13.55 8.28 -2.41
CA LEU A 112 -14.13 8.94 -3.59
C LEU A 112 -13.81 10.44 -3.63
N ALA A 113 -13.86 11.13 -2.49
CA ALA A 113 -13.44 12.52 -2.40
C ALA A 113 -11.97 12.69 -2.79
N THR A 114 -11.11 11.76 -2.36
CA THR A 114 -9.69 11.76 -2.74
C THR A 114 -9.51 11.56 -4.24
N ILE A 115 -10.20 10.59 -4.84
CA ILE A 115 -10.18 10.36 -6.29
C ILE A 115 -10.64 11.61 -7.05
N ARG A 116 -11.76 12.21 -6.63
CA ARG A 116 -12.30 13.44 -7.24
C ARG A 116 -11.33 14.62 -7.13
N SER A 117 -10.63 14.74 -6.00
CA SER A 117 -9.68 15.83 -5.77
C SER A 117 -8.41 15.73 -6.63
N GLY A 118 -8.04 14.52 -7.07
CA GLY A 118 -6.78 14.26 -7.78
C GLY A 118 -5.53 14.62 -6.96
N LEU A 119 -5.67 14.91 -5.66
CA LEU A 119 -4.56 15.36 -4.83
C LEU A 119 -3.57 14.22 -4.62
N SER A 120 -2.31 14.49 -4.94
CA SER A 120 -1.23 13.54 -4.65
C SER A 120 -0.82 13.63 -3.18
N ASN A 121 -0.39 12.50 -2.62
CA ASN A 121 0.21 12.46 -1.28
C ASN A 121 1.57 13.17 -1.22
N ALA A 122 2.14 13.62 -2.33
CA ALA A 122 3.49 14.18 -2.39
C ALA A 122 3.69 15.36 -1.43
N ARG A 123 2.69 16.25 -1.32
CA ARG A 123 2.75 17.41 -0.40
C ARG A 123 2.71 16.97 1.06
N LEU A 124 1.85 16.00 1.39
CA LEU A 124 1.75 15.44 2.74
C LEU A 124 3.05 14.71 3.13
N GLU A 125 3.61 13.91 2.22
CA GLU A 125 4.89 13.22 2.43
C GLU A 125 6.06 14.19 2.59
N ALA A 126 6.10 15.27 1.81
CA ALA A 126 7.11 16.31 1.96
C ALA A 126 7.06 16.96 3.35
N ILE A 127 5.85 17.28 3.84
CA ILE A 127 5.66 17.81 5.20
C ILE A 127 6.05 16.78 6.25
N ASN A 128 5.62 15.53 6.11
CA ASN A 128 5.98 14.44 7.04
C ASN A 128 7.50 14.23 7.12
N ASN A 129 8.20 14.31 5.99
CA ASN A 129 9.65 14.22 5.94
C ASN A 129 10.31 15.42 6.62
N LYS A 130 9.82 16.65 6.43
CA LYS A 130 10.28 17.83 7.17
C LYS A 130 10.10 17.67 8.68
N ILE A 131 8.96 17.16 9.12
CA ILE A 131 8.68 16.90 10.55
C ILE A 131 9.64 15.85 11.11
N LYS A 132 9.78 14.69 10.43
CA LYS A 132 10.71 13.63 10.85
C LYS A 132 12.15 14.14 10.94
N THR A 133 12.60 14.91 9.96
CA THR A 133 13.94 15.53 9.99
C THR A 133 14.07 16.49 11.17
N THR A 134 13.05 17.30 11.45
CA THR A 134 13.03 18.23 12.60
C THR A 134 13.10 17.49 13.94
N ILE A 135 12.40 16.37 14.07
CA ILE A 135 12.50 15.51 15.25
C ILE A 135 13.92 14.94 15.37
N LYS A 136 14.48 14.42 14.26
CA LYS A 136 15.80 13.79 14.22
C LYS A 136 16.93 14.73 14.63
N ILE A 137 16.94 15.96 14.12
CA ILE A 137 18.01 16.95 14.44
C ILE A 137 17.90 17.49 15.87
N GLY A 138 16.75 17.36 16.52
CA GLY A 138 16.55 17.85 17.88
C GLY A 138 17.15 16.96 18.95
N TYR A 139 17.52 15.71 18.63
CA TYR A 139 18.07 14.70 19.55
C TYR A 139 17.25 14.46 20.84
N GLY A 140 15.98 14.90 20.86
CA GLY A 140 15.08 14.82 22.00
C GLY A 140 14.55 16.21 22.38
N TYR A 141 13.23 16.33 22.52
CA TYR A 141 12.60 17.55 23.00
C TYR A 141 12.08 17.31 24.41
N ARG A 142 12.52 18.14 25.37
CA ARG A 142 12.05 18.06 26.75
C ARG A 142 10.58 18.49 26.90
N ASN A 143 10.13 19.40 26.03
CA ASN A 143 8.73 19.85 25.94
C ASN A 143 8.21 19.66 24.51
N LEU A 144 7.03 19.07 24.38
CA LEU A 144 6.33 18.88 23.11
C LEU A 144 5.96 20.21 22.45
N ASP A 145 5.65 21.25 23.23
CA ASP A 145 5.28 22.57 22.69
C ASP A 145 6.43 23.20 21.89
N ASN A 146 7.66 22.97 22.31
CA ASN A 146 8.85 23.43 21.58
C ASN A 146 9.00 22.70 20.24
N LEU A 147 8.71 21.39 20.21
CA LEU A 147 8.69 20.62 18.96
C LEU A 147 7.60 21.15 18.02
N ILE A 148 6.38 21.34 18.53
CA ILE A 148 5.25 21.84 17.74
C ILE A 148 5.58 23.23 17.18
N SER A 149 6.09 24.14 18.01
CA SER A 149 6.47 25.49 17.59
C SER A 149 7.53 25.48 16.48
N LEU A 150 8.55 24.62 16.61
CA LEU A 150 9.58 24.47 15.60
C LEU A 150 9.06 23.85 14.30
N VAL A 151 8.14 22.87 14.39
CA VAL A 151 7.46 22.29 13.23
C VAL A 151 6.63 23.35 12.51
N MET A 152 5.85 24.15 13.25
CA MET A 152 5.05 25.26 12.70
C MET A 152 5.94 26.30 12.02
N LEU A 153 7.07 26.66 12.64
CA LEU A 153 8.05 27.56 12.04
C LEU A 153 8.60 27.01 10.70
N LYS A 154 8.98 25.74 10.66
CA LYS A 154 9.62 25.12 9.47
C LYS A 154 8.64 24.73 8.36
N CYS A 155 7.41 24.40 8.70
CA CYS A 155 6.40 23.90 7.76
C CYS A 155 5.37 24.97 7.37
N GLY A 156 5.15 25.98 8.21
CA GLY A 156 4.12 27.00 8.04
C GLY A 156 4.44 28.10 7.02
N GLY A 157 5.67 28.14 6.49
CA GLY A 157 6.05 29.14 5.49
C GLY A 157 6.07 30.57 6.03
N LEU A 158 6.26 30.74 7.34
CA LEU A 158 6.36 32.04 7.99
C LEU A 158 7.62 32.76 7.51
N ASN A 159 7.45 33.86 6.80
CA ASN A 159 8.54 34.80 6.49
C ASN A 159 8.77 35.68 7.72
N LEU A 160 9.61 35.20 8.64
CA LEU A 160 10.01 35.98 9.80
C LEU A 160 11.20 36.87 9.44
N THR A 161 11.01 38.18 9.55
CA THR A 161 12.09 39.15 9.54
C THR A 161 12.72 39.16 10.93
N LEU A 162 13.92 38.58 11.06
CA LEU A 162 14.62 38.54 12.34
C LEU A 162 15.28 39.90 12.61
N PRO A 163 15.11 40.48 13.82
CA PRO A 163 15.79 41.71 14.17
C PRO A 163 17.31 41.50 14.18
N GLY A 164 18.06 42.37 13.48
CA GLY A 164 19.53 42.34 13.41
C GLY A 164 20.13 41.70 12.15
N ARG A 165 19.33 41.26 11.18
CA ARG A 165 19.78 41.01 9.80
C ARG A 165 19.19 42.09 8.90
N GLN A 166 19.92 43.21 8.74
CA GLN A 166 19.80 44.10 7.58
C GLN A 166 20.95 43.79 6.64
#